data_AF-A0A540VPA2-F1
#
_entry.id   AF-A0A540VPA2-F1
#
_cell.length_a   1.000
_cell.length_b   1.000
_cell.length_c   1.000
_cell.angle_alpha   90.00
_cell.angle_beta   90.00
_cell.angle_gamma   90.00
#
_symmetry.space_group_name_H-M   'P 1'
#
loop_
_entity.id
_entity.type
_entity.pdbx_description
1 polymer ?
#
loop_
_entity_poly.entity_id
_entity_poly.type
_entity_poly.pdbx_seq_one_letter_code
_entity_poly.pdbx_strand_id
1 'polypeptide(L)'
;MKLDAPRLVGYLRAEYSASGKWRIASFLVGLVVTLPAVASVVTTDGKTLYYLATVNFLLLTVWLWINYNYRRKQSAAHTARRAALIVNGLGEELSAGEKRRLSEKFTVGTDKAQNAQKNDYYASDREPGPLKLLECLEESAFYSSKLHKLSANAWFAIVAGYVVVFAVIAIFIIPSATNDYLMISVRIFFAATVFVLSADVFGSLLAHRRCAEETGEVLSRIEIAKKGTVNTADALLILEDYTSAIQGAPEVVPFIYNAQEANLNALWETYLKG
;
A
#
# COMPACT_ATOMS: atom_id res chain seq x y z
N MET A 1 15.84 -24.23 4.99
CA MET A 1 16.21 -22.80 5.16
C MET A 1 15.79 -22.36 6.56
N LYS A 2 16.70 -21.80 7.37
CA LYS A 2 16.30 -21.18 8.65
C LYS A 2 15.63 -19.83 8.35
N LEU A 3 14.37 -19.67 8.71
CA LEU A 3 13.63 -18.40 8.69
C LEU A 3 13.53 -17.93 10.14
N ASP A 4 14.55 -17.20 10.58
CA ASP A 4 14.62 -16.54 11.88
C ASP A 4 14.10 -15.09 11.75
N ALA A 5 13.96 -14.39 12.89
CA ALA A 5 13.44 -13.03 12.92
C ALA A 5 14.21 -12.06 12.00
N PRO A 6 15.57 -12.00 12.03
CA PRO A 6 16.31 -11.11 11.13
C PRO A 6 16.07 -11.40 9.65
N ARG A 7 16.02 -12.67 9.24
CA ARG A 7 15.74 -13.03 7.85
C ARG A 7 14.32 -12.65 7.44
N LEU A 8 13.34 -12.85 8.32
CA LEU A 8 11.96 -12.44 8.06
C LEU A 8 11.83 -10.92 7.93
N VAL A 9 12.57 -10.15 8.74
CA VAL A 9 12.71 -8.69 8.58
C VAL A 9 13.38 -8.34 7.24
N GLY A 10 14.38 -9.10 6.82
CA GLY A 10 15.01 -8.95 5.51
C GLY A 10 14.01 -9.11 4.36
N TYR A 11 13.21 -10.19 4.39
CA TYR A 11 12.12 -10.40 3.43
C TYR A 11 11.07 -9.29 3.51
N LEU A 12 10.65 -8.91 4.71
CA LEU A 12 9.71 -7.81 4.95
C LEU A 12 10.14 -6.53 4.21
N ARG A 13 11.37 -6.06 4.46
CA ARG A 13 11.89 -4.82 3.89
C ARG A 13 12.10 -4.93 2.38
N ALA A 14 12.63 -6.07 1.91
CA ALA A 14 12.87 -6.29 0.49
C ALA A 14 11.55 -6.39 -0.32
N GLU A 15 10.53 -7.07 0.21
CA GLU A 15 9.22 -7.18 -0.42
C GLU A 15 8.48 -5.84 -0.42
N TYR A 16 8.51 -5.06 0.66
CA TYR A 16 7.94 -3.71 0.69
C TYR A 16 8.63 -2.76 -0.29
N SER A 17 9.95 -2.82 -0.40
CA SER A 17 10.69 -2.06 -1.42
C SER A 17 10.29 -2.46 -2.83
N ALA A 18 10.08 -3.76 -3.06
CA ALA A 18 9.63 -4.26 -4.36
C ALA A 18 8.18 -3.83 -4.65
N SER A 19 7.23 -4.03 -3.74
CA SER A 19 5.83 -3.65 -3.91
C SER A 19 5.68 -2.14 -4.14
N GLY A 20 6.44 -1.31 -3.42
CA GLY A 20 6.47 0.13 -3.60
C GLY A 20 6.85 0.55 -5.02
N LYS A 21 7.85 -0.09 -5.65
CA LYS A 21 8.22 0.18 -7.05
C LYS A 21 7.10 -0.18 -8.03
N TRP A 22 6.44 -1.32 -7.80
CA TRP A 22 5.31 -1.74 -8.62
C TRP A 22 4.07 -0.84 -8.42
N ARG A 23 3.88 -0.28 -7.22
CA ARG A 23 2.84 0.72 -6.97
C ARG A 23 3.08 1.99 -7.76
N ILE A 24 4.32 2.51 -7.77
CA ILE A 24 4.70 3.67 -8.59
C ILE A 24 4.42 3.36 -10.07
N ALA A 25 4.90 2.21 -10.56
CA ALA A 25 4.69 1.82 -11.96
C ALA A 25 3.19 1.73 -12.30
N SER A 26 2.37 1.16 -11.42
CA SER A 26 0.91 1.08 -11.60
C SER A 26 0.28 2.47 -11.69
N PHE A 27 0.72 3.40 -10.85
CA PHE A 27 0.22 4.78 -10.90
C PHE A 27 0.63 5.49 -12.19
N LEU A 28 1.92 5.42 -12.57
CA LEU A 28 2.44 6.05 -13.79
C LEU A 28 1.80 5.48 -15.06
N VAL A 29 1.65 4.17 -15.16
CA VAL A 29 0.94 3.56 -16.30
C VAL A 29 -0.53 3.94 -16.29
N GLY A 30 -1.16 4.05 -15.11
CA GLY A 30 -2.53 4.55 -14.98
C GLY A 30 -2.68 5.95 -15.57
N LEU A 31 -1.73 6.87 -15.32
CA LEU A 31 -1.68 8.18 -15.95
C LEU A 31 -1.57 8.09 -17.48
N VAL A 32 -0.71 7.21 -17.99
CA VAL A 32 -0.54 7.04 -19.44
C VAL A 32 -1.81 6.49 -20.10
N VAL A 33 -2.53 5.58 -19.42
CA VAL A 33 -3.81 5.04 -19.91
C VAL A 33 -4.87 6.13 -20.09
N THR A 34 -4.85 7.21 -19.30
CA THR A 34 -5.84 8.29 -19.47
C THR A 34 -5.55 9.22 -20.64
N LEU A 35 -4.32 9.22 -21.20
CA LEU A 35 -3.95 10.12 -22.30
C LEU A 35 -4.76 9.87 -23.59
N PRO A 36 -4.95 8.62 -24.08
CA PRO A 36 -5.85 8.37 -25.20
C PRO A 36 -7.28 8.82 -24.94
N ALA A 37 -7.77 8.67 -23.70
CA ALA A 37 -9.11 9.12 -23.33
C ALA A 37 -9.22 10.64 -23.46
N VAL A 38 -8.23 11.41 -22.99
CA VAL A 38 -8.19 12.88 -23.16
C VAL A 38 -8.11 13.25 -24.65
N ALA A 39 -7.21 12.61 -25.41
CA ALA A 39 -7.05 12.88 -26.85
C ALA A 39 -8.33 12.58 -27.65
N SER A 40 -9.10 11.57 -27.23
CA SER A 40 -10.37 11.20 -27.88
C SER A 40 -11.42 12.30 -27.85
N VAL A 41 -11.32 13.21 -26.88
CA VAL A 41 -12.30 14.25 -26.67
C VAL A 41 -12.22 15.32 -27.75
N VAL A 42 -11.00 15.69 -28.16
CA VAL A 42 -10.76 16.67 -29.23
C VAL A 42 -10.73 16.04 -30.63
N THR A 43 -10.74 14.71 -30.70
CA THR A 43 -10.69 13.99 -31.98
C THR A 43 -12.10 13.80 -32.53
N THR A 44 -12.30 14.24 -33.78
CA THR A 44 -13.55 14.10 -34.54
C THR A 44 -13.46 13.09 -35.68
N ASP A 45 -12.29 12.51 -35.94
CA ASP A 45 -12.10 11.46 -36.95
C ASP A 45 -12.28 10.06 -36.35
N GLY A 46 -13.19 9.27 -36.94
CA GLY A 46 -13.52 7.93 -36.46
C GLY A 46 -12.35 6.94 -36.55
N LYS A 47 -11.48 7.04 -37.57
CA LYS A 47 -10.32 6.17 -37.70
C LYS A 47 -9.31 6.43 -36.58
N THR A 48 -9.02 7.70 -36.31
CA THR A 48 -8.13 8.12 -35.22
C THR A 48 -8.68 7.68 -33.86
N LEU A 49 -9.99 7.82 -33.62
CA LEU A 49 -10.64 7.32 -32.40
C LEU A 49 -10.48 5.81 -32.22
N TYR A 50 -10.60 5.02 -33.29
CA TYR A 50 -10.39 3.57 -33.23
C TYR A 50 -8.95 3.19 -32.87
N TYR A 51 -7.95 3.88 -33.44
CA TYR A 51 -6.55 3.68 -33.06
C TYR A 51 -6.30 4.05 -31.59
N LEU A 52 -6.85 5.18 -31.12
CA LEU A 52 -6.76 5.57 -29.71
C LEU A 52 -7.39 4.52 -28.78
N ALA A 53 -8.52 3.95 -29.16
CA ALA A 53 -9.21 2.92 -28.38
C ALA A 53 -8.38 1.63 -28.30
N THR A 54 -7.80 1.22 -29.43
CA THR A 54 -6.90 0.06 -29.49
C THR A 54 -5.69 0.25 -28.58
N VAL A 55 -5.04 1.42 -28.65
CA VAL A 55 -3.90 1.75 -27.77
C VAL A 55 -4.32 1.79 -26.30
N ASN A 56 -5.47 2.38 -25.98
CA ASN A 56 -5.99 2.43 -24.61
C ASN A 56 -6.27 1.04 -24.04
N PHE A 57 -6.83 0.13 -24.83
CA PHE A 57 -7.06 -1.26 -24.43
C PHE A 57 -5.75 -1.99 -24.12
N LEU A 58 -4.72 -1.83 -24.96
CA LEU A 58 -3.39 -2.40 -24.72
C LEU A 58 -2.76 -1.83 -23.44
N LEU A 59 -2.81 -0.52 -23.25
CA LEU A 59 -2.31 0.15 -22.05
C LEU A 59 -3.05 -0.31 -20.79
N LEU A 60 -4.37 -0.45 -20.86
CA LEU A 60 -5.18 -0.95 -19.74
C LEU A 60 -4.80 -2.39 -19.39
N THR A 61 -4.54 -3.24 -20.39
CA THR A 61 -4.07 -4.62 -20.17
C THR A 61 -2.72 -4.65 -19.47
N VAL A 62 -1.78 -3.78 -19.89
CA VAL A 62 -0.49 -3.61 -19.22
C VAL A 62 -0.68 -3.14 -17.78
N TRP A 63 -1.55 -2.17 -17.55
CA TRP A 63 -1.87 -1.68 -16.20
C TRP A 63 -2.41 -2.79 -15.29
N LEU A 64 -3.35 -3.61 -15.78
CA LEU A 64 -3.90 -4.74 -15.04
C LEU A 64 -2.82 -5.76 -14.65
N TRP A 65 -1.90 -6.07 -15.58
CA TRP A 65 -0.77 -6.95 -15.31
C TRP A 65 0.17 -6.37 -14.25
N ILE A 66 0.46 -5.06 -14.29
CA ILE A 66 1.27 -4.38 -13.27
C ILE A 66 0.56 -4.41 -11.92
N ASN A 67 -0.74 -4.13 -11.86
CA ASN A 67 -1.52 -4.14 -10.63
C ASN A 67 -1.56 -5.54 -10.00
N TYR A 68 -1.71 -6.60 -10.81
CA TYR A 68 -1.64 -7.98 -10.35
C TYR A 68 -0.29 -8.29 -9.68
N ASN A 69 0.82 -7.92 -10.32
CA ASN A 69 2.17 -8.15 -9.78
C ASN A 69 2.43 -7.31 -8.52
N TYR A 70 1.93 -6.06 -8.49
CA TYR A 70 1.93 -5.22 -7.29
C TYR A 70 1.26 -5.94 -6.11
N ARG A 71 0.02 -6.41 -6.27
CA ARG A 71 -0.74 -7.08 -5.21
C ARG A 71 -0.07 -8.35 -4.71
N ARG A 72 0.53 -9.13 -5.62
CA ARG A 72 1.29 -10.34 -5.25
C ARG A 72 2.46 -10.02 -4.32
N LYS A 73 3.24 -8.98 -4.65
CA LYS A 73 4.39 -8.53 -3.85
C LYS A 73 3.98 -7.94 -2.52
N GLN A 74 2.95 -7.11 -2.52
CA GLN A 74 2.36 -6.57 -1.30
C GLN A 74 1.88 -7.70 -0.35
N SER A 75 1.20 -8.72 -0.89
CA SER A 75 0.78 -9.88 -0.07
C SER A 75 1.98 -10.64 0.54
N ALA A 76 3.08 -10.76 -0.19
CA ALA A 76 4.31 -11.35 0.33
C ALA A 76 4.92 -10.50 1.45
N ALA A 77 4.99 -9.17 1.29
CA ALA A 77 5.45 -8.23 2.31
C ALA A 77 4.62 -8.34 3.61
N HIS A 78 3.30 -8.31 3.50
CA HIS A 78 2.42 -8.45 4.67
C HIS A 78 2.58 -9.81 5.37
N THR A 79 2.82 -10.87 4.60
CA THR A 79 3.06 -12.21 5.16
C THR A 79 4.40 -12.24 5.91
N ALA A 80 5.46 -11.69 5.32
CA ALA A 80 6.76 -11.56 5.98
C ALA A 80 6.67 -10.74 7.27
N ARG A 81 5.91 -9.63 7.26
CA ARG A 81 5.68 -8.77 8.43
C ARG A 81 5.04 -9.53 9.58
N ARG A 82 3.94 -10.24 9.30
CA ARG A 82 3.22 -11.01 10.33
C ARG A 82 4.10 -12.11 10.89
N ALA A 83 4.82 -12.82 10.04
CA ALA A 83 5.77 -13.85 10.48
C ALA A 83 6.90 -13.23 11.33
N ALA A 84 7.45 -12.08 10.93
CA ALA A 84 8.48 -11.36 11.69
C ALA A 84 7.97 -10.95 13.07
N LEU A 85 6.76 -10.38 13.17
CA LEU A 85 6.14 -10.00 14.44
C LEU A 85 5.91 -11.20 15.36
N ILE A 86 5.41 -12.33 14.84
CA ILE A 86 5.17 -13.53 15.64
C ILE A 86 6.49 -14.13 16.14
N VAL A 87 7.45 -14.33 15.24
CA VAL A 87 8.74 -14.97 15.59
C VAL A 87 9.57 -14.07 16.50
N ASN A 88 9.60 -12.76 16.26
CA ASN A 88 10.34 -11.82 17.11
C ASN A 88 9.63 -11.55 18.44
N GLY A 89 8.31 -11.36 18.40
CA GLY A 89 7.50 -10.98 19.57
C GLY A 89 7.28 -12.15 20.53
N LEU A 90 6.81 -13.29 20.04
CA LEU A 90 6.52 -14.46 20.89
C LEU A 90 7.72 -15.40 21.07
N GLY A 91 8.72 -15.34 20.19
CA GLY A 91 9.88 -16.24 20.23
C GLY A 91 9.56 -17.66 19.75
N GLU A 92 8.39 -17.87 19.18
CA GLU A 92 7.93 -19.18 18.70
C GLU A 92 8.64 -19.58 17.40
N GLU A 93 9.09 -20.83 17.33
CA GLU A 93 9.65 -21.37 16.11
C GLU A 93 8.57 -21.82 15.14
N LEU A 94 8.65 -21.33 13.90
CA LEU A 94 7.75 -21.78 12.84
C LEU A 94 8.01 -23.26 12.50
N SER A 95 6.92 -24.00 12.27
CA SER A 95 6.99 -25.38 11.80
C SER A 95 7.68 -25.49 10.44
N ALA A 96 8.23 -26.66 10.10
CA ALA A 96 8.91 -26.86 8.82
C ALA A 96 7.98 -26.63 7.62
N GLY A 97 6.71 -27.03 7.72
CA GLY A 97 5.70 -26.80 6.70
C GLY A 97 5.40 -25.31 6.50
N GLU A 98 5.31 -24.56 7.61
CA GLU A 98 5.08 -23.11 7.56
C GLU A 98 6.29 -22.37 6.97
N LYS A 99 7.52 -22.76 7.36
CA LYS A 99 8.76 -22.24 6.78
C LYS A 99 8.80 -22.45 5.25
N ARG A 100 8.39 -23.64 4.77
CA ARG A 100 8.29 -23.93 3.34
C ARG A 100 7.23 -23.07 2.65
N ARG A 101 6.02 -23.01 3.20
CA ARG A 101 4.91 -22.19 2.67
C ARG A 101 5.29 -20.72 2.53
N LEU A 102 5.97 -20.17 3.53
CA LEU A 102 6.48 -18.79 3.49
C LEU A 102 7.51 -18.60 2.38
N SER A 103 8.48 -19.52 2.26
CA SER A 103 9.50 -19.44 1.22
C SER A 103 8.93 -19.51 -0.20
N GLU A 104 7.86 -20.28 -0.42
CA GLU A 104 7.15 -20.36 -1.71
C GLU A 104 6.35 -19.09 -2.01
N LYS A 105 5.89 -18.38 -0.97
CA LYS A 105 5.11 -17.15 -1.12
C LYS A 105 5.99 -15.91 -1.39
N PHE A 106 7.22 -15.90 -0.91
CA PHE A 106 8.15 -14.79 -1.16
C PHE A 106 8.49 -14.67 -2.64
N THR A 107 8.56 -13.44 -3.11
CA THR A 107 8.81 -13.06 -4.50
C THR A 107 10.21 -12.47 -4.73
N VAL A 108 10.89 -12.06 -3.66
CA VAL A 108 12.29 -11.62 -3.71
C VAL A 108 13.24 -12.79 -3.47
N GLY A 109 14.39 -12.76 -4.13
CA GLY A 109 15.46 -13.74 -3.90
C GLY A 109 16.08 -13.62 -2.51
N THR A 110 16.67 -14.71 -2.04
CA THR A 110 17.33 -14.82 -0.72
C THR A 110 18.39 -13.74 -0.52
N ASP A 111 19.15 -13.40 -1.55
CA ASP A 111 20.30 -12.50 -1.44
C ASP A 111 19.83 -11.06 -1.19
N LYS A 112 18.72 -10.65 -1.85
CA LYS A 112 18.10 -9.35 -1.60
C LYS A 112 17.52 -9.27 -0.19
N ALA A 113 16.92 -10.34 0.30
CA ALA A 113 16.42 -10.41 1.67
C ALA A 113 17.58 -10.34 2.68
N GLN A 114 18.71 -11.03 2.43
CA GLN A 114 19.89 -10.98 3.29
C GLN A 114 20.48 -9.58 3.41
N ASN A 115 20.62 -8.87 2.29
CA ASN A 115 21.14 -7.48 2.29
C ASN A 115 20.19 -6.48 2.96
N ALA A 116 18.92 -6.84 3.11
CA ALA A 116 17.90 -6.00 3.74
C ALA A 116 17.65 -6.33 5.22
N GLN A 117 18.38 -7.30 5.81
CA GLN A 117 18.21 -7.64 7.22
C GLN A 117 18.53 -6.44 8.12
N LYS A 118 17.82 -6.38 9.25
CA LYS A 118 18.08 -5.42 10.32
C LYS A 118 17.81 -6.13 11.64
N ASN A 119 18.86 -6.29 12.46
CA ASN A 119 18.78 -7.06 13.71
C ASN A 119 18.04 -6.27 14.80
N ASP A 120 18.20 -4.95 14.79
CA ASP A 120 17.60 -3.93 15.65
C ASP A 120 16.37 -3.29 14.98
N TYR A 121 15.55 -4.09 14.31
CA TYR A 121 14.39 -3.56 13.59
C TYR A 121 13.28 -3.08 14.52
N TYR A 122 13.05 -3.79 15.63
CA TYR A 122 12.12 -3.39 16.68
C TYR A 122 12.91 -2.87 17.88
N ALA A 123 12.39 -1.83 18.53
CA ALA A 123 13.04 -1.18 19.68
C ALA A 123 12.91 -1.95 21.00
N SER A 124 12.01 -2.94 21.10
CA SER A 124 11.79 -3.68 22.35
C SER A 124 12.90 -4.70 22.62
N ASP A 125 13.59 -4.50 23.74
CA ASP A 125 14.61 -5.42 24.28
C ASP A 125 14.03 -6.47 25.24
N ARG A 126 12.70 -6.58 25.35
CA ARG A 126 12.08 -7.56 26.26
C ARG A 126 12.36 -9.00 25.83
N GLU A 127 12.26 -9.89 26.80
CA GLU A 127 12.19 -11.33 26.53
C GLU A 127 10.96 -11.68 25.69
N PRO A 128 11.04 -12.69 24.82
CA PRO A 128 9.91 -13.11 24.00
C PRO A 128 8.66 -13.45 24.83
N GLY A 129 7.51 -12.97 24.38
CA GLY A 129 6.22 -13.18 25.04
C GLY A 129 5.17 -12.15 24.59
N PRO A 130 3.95 -12.24 25.14
CA PRO A 130 2.83 -11.39 24.74
C PRO A 130 3.13 -9.89 24.86
N LEU A 131 3.86 -9.50 25.91
CA LEU A 131 4.21 -8.10 26.14
C LEU A 131 5.23 -7.57 25.12
N LYS A 132 6.22 -8.37 24.72
CA LYS A 132 7.15 -8.00 23.65
C LYS A 132 6.42 -7.84 22.33
N LEU A 133 5.52 -8.77 22.00
CA LEU A 133 4.68 -8.65 20.81
C LEU A 133 3.88 -7.33 20.83
N LEU A 134 3.29 -6.95 21.96
CA LEU A 134 2.58 -5.68 22.09
C LEU A 134 3.49 -4.46 21.88
N GLU A 135 4.72 -4.47 22.40
CA GLU A 135 5.67 -3.35 22.18
C GLU A 135 6.13 -3.26 20.72
N CYS A 136 6.38 -4.39 20.06
CA CYS A 136 6.68 -4.40 18.62
C CYS A 136 5.49 -3.91 17.78
N LEU A 137 4.26 -4.27 18.20
CA LEU A 137 3.03 -3.79 17.57
C LEU A 137 2.78 -2.31 17.82
N GLU A 138 3.08 -1.81 19.00
CA GLU A 138 2.96 -0.40 19.39
C GLU A 138 3.82 0.46 18.48
N GLU A 139 5.10 0.12 18.36
CA GLU A 139 6.03 0.78 17.46
C GLU A 139 5.51 0.72 16.01
N SER A 140 5.14 -0.48 15.55
CA SER A 140 4.65 -0.68 14.19
C SER A 140 3.38 0.12 13.89
N ALA A 141 2.41 0.15 14.81
CA ALA A 141 1.15 0.86 14.71
C ALA A 141 1.36 2.37 14.74
N PHE A 142 2.24 2.86 15.62
CA PHE A 142 2.60 4.27 15.71
C PHE A 142 3.14 4.80 14.37
N TYR A 143 4.19 4.17 13.82
CA TYR A 143 4.76 4.60 12.54
C TYR A 143 3.74 4.47 11.41
N SER A 144 2.98 3.36 11.38
CA SER A 144 1.99 3.13 10.32
C SER A 144 0.89 4.19 10.32
N SER A 145 0.33 4.53 11.49
CA SER A 145 -0.74 5.53 11.60
C SER A 145 -0.31 6.88 11.03
N LYS A 146 0.89 7.35 11.42
CA LYS A 146 1.43 8.62 10.93
C LYS A 146 1.74 8.59 9.43
N LEU A 147 2.38 7.53 8.95
CA LEU A 147 2.75 7.38 7.53
C LEU A 147 1.52 7.29 6.62
N HIS A 148 0.49 6.55 7.03
CA HIS A 148 -0.77 6.45 6.28
C HIS A 148 -1.55 7.77 6.31
N LYS A 149 -1.52 8.53 7.42
CA LYS A 149 -2.10 9.88 7.46
C LYS A 149 -1.41 10.84 6.49
N LEU A 150 -0.07 10.83 6.44
CA LEU A 150 0.70 11.64 5.50
C LEU A 150 0.45 11.20 4.05
N SER A 151 0.39 9.90 3.80
CA SER A 151 0.06 9.33 2.49
C SER A 151 -1.35 9.73 2.03
N ALA A 152 -2.34 9.71 2.93
CA ALA A 152 -3.68 10.18 2.64
C ALA A 152 -3.71 11.65 2.23
N ASN A 153 -2.92 12.51 2.89
CA ASN A 153 -2.83 13.92 2.52
C ASN A 153 -2.20 14.10 1.12
N ALA A 154 -1.16 13.33 0.80
CA ALA A 154 -0.56 13.32 -0.53
C ALA A 154 -1.57 12.87 -1.61
N TRP A 155 -2.30 11.77 -1.36
CA TRP A 155 -3.35 11.31 -2.27
C TRP A 155 -4.51 12.30 -2.40
N PHE A 156 -4.87 13.00 -1.33
CA PHE A 156 -5.88 14.05 -1.39
C PHE A 156 -5.46 15.19 -2.31
N ALA A 157 -4.20 15.64 -2.23
CA ALA A 157 -3.67 16.65 -3.14
C ALA A 157 -3.71 16.18 -4.60
N ILE A 158 -3.35 14.91 -4.87
CA ILE A 158 -3.45 14.30 -6.20
C ILE A 158 -4.90 14.31 -6.70
N VAL A 159 -5.86 13.81 -5.90
CA VAL A 159 -7.29 13.78 -6.24
C VAL A 159 -7.83 15.19 -6.50
N ALA A 160 -7.50 16.15 -5.63
CA ALA A 160 -7.92 17.55 -5.80
C ALA A 160 -7.38 18.13 -7.12
N GLY A 161 -6.11 17.86 -7.45
CA GLY A 161 -5.51 18.25 -8.73
C GLY A 161 -6.25 17.66 -9.92
N TYR A 162 -6.60 16.37 -9.88
CA TYR A 162 -7.40 15.73 -10.94
C TYR A 162 -8.76 16.38 -11.13
N VAL A 163 -9.48 16.70 -10.05
CA VAL A 163 -10.78 17.35 -10.11
C VAL A 163 -10.68 18.72 -10.79
N VAL A 164 -9.65 19.51 -10.44
CA VAL A 164 -9.41 20.82 -11.08
C VAL A 164 -9.12 20.66 -12.57
N VAL A 165 -8.21 19.77 -12.95
CA VAL A 165 -7.87 19.52 -14.37
C VAL A 165 -9.10 19.06 -15.15
N PHE A 166 -9.89 18.14 -14.59
CA PHE A 166 -11.09 17.63 -15.24
C PHE A 166 -12.16 18.73 -15.41
N ALA A 167 -12.35 19.58 -14.39
CA ALA A 167 -13.27 20.71 -14.47
C ALA A 167 -12.86 21.70 -15.58
N VAL A 168 -11.57 22.01 -15.70
CA VAL A 168 -11.02 22.85 -16.77
C VAL A 168 -11.31 22.22 -18.14
N ILE A 169 -10.94 20.94 -18.32
CA ILE A 169 -11.17 20.19 -19.57
C ILE A 169 -12.67 20.20 -19.96
N ALA A 170 -13.57 19.95 -19.00
CA ALA A 170 -15.00 19.92 -19.24
C ALA A 170 -15.54 21.26 -19.76
N ILE A 171 -15.12 22.38 -19.18
CA ILE A 171 -15.55 23.73 -19.59
C ILE A 171 -15.20 24.02 -21.06
N PHE A 172 -13.99 23.63 -21.49
CA PHE A 172 -13.53 23.93 -22.85
C PHE A 172 -14.13 23.02 -23.93
N ILE A 173 -14.64 21.84 -23.55
CA ILE A 173 -14.98 20.78 -24.51
C ILE A 173 -16.47 20.67 -24.79
N ILE A 174 -17.32 20.85 -23.77
CA ILE A 174 -18.79 20.73 -23.90
C ILE A 174 -19.36 21.47 -25.13
N PRO A 175 -18.86 22.66 -25.53
CA PRO A 175 -19.38 23.37 -26.71
C PRO A 175 -19.15 22.67 -28.08
N SER A 176 -18.32 21.61 -28.14
CA SER A 176 -17.83 21.01 -29.40
C SER A 176 -18.36 19.60 -29.70
N ALA A 177 -19.32 19.10 -28.92
CA ALA A 177 -19.81 17.72 -29.05
C ALA A 177 -20.65 17.50 -30.32
N THR A 178 -20.22 16.57 -31.18
CA THR A 178 -20.93 16.11 -32.38
C THR A 178 -21.69 14.78 -32.13
N ASN A 179 -22.81 14.57 -32.82
CA ASN A 179 -23.70 13.40 -32.67
C ASN A 179 -23.37 12.28 -33.69
N ASP A 180 -22.26 11.57 -33.49
CA ASP A 180 -21.96 10.32 -34.22
C ASP A 180 -22.02 9.11 -33.25
N TYR A 181 -22.92 8.17 -33.53
CA TYR A 181 -23.16 6.98 -32.70
C TYR A 181 -21.93 6.08 -32.50
N LEU A 182 -21.06 5.94 -33.52
CA LEU A 182 -19.83 5.15 -33.39
C LEU A 182 -18.81 5.86 -32.49
N MET A 183 -18.71 7.18 -32.60
CA MET A 183 -17.83 7.99 -31.75
C MET A 183 -18.31 7.99 -30.29
N ILE A 184 -19.62 8.05 -30.07
CA ILE A 184 -20.23 7.95 -28.73
C ILE A 184 -19.82 6.63 -28.05
N SER A 185 -19.91 5.51 -28.76
CA SER A 185 -19.57 4.19 -28.20
C SER A 185 -18.11 4.10 -27.75
N VAL A 186 -17.18 4.61 -28.57
CA VAL A 186 -15.75 4.65 -28.24
C VAL A 186 -15.47 5.58 -27.04
N ARG A 187 -16.16 6.72 -26.96
CA ARG A 187 -16.04 7.65 -25.83
C ARG A 187 -16.60 7.07 -24.53
N ILE A 188 -17.66 6.28 -24.58
CA ILE A 188 -18.17 5.53 -23.42
C ILE A 188 -17.12 4.54 -22.91
N PHE A 189 -16.44 3.82 -23.82
CA PHE A 189 -15.32 2.93 -23.44
C PHE A 189 -14.20 3.70 -22.72
N PHE A 190 -13.76 4.84 -23.26
CA PHE A 190 -12.76 5.68 -22.59
C PHE A 190 -13.23 6.18 -21.22
N ALA A 191 -14.48 6.63 -21.10
CA ALA A 191 -15.05 7.07 -19.84
C ALA A 191 -15.07 5.94 -18.80
N ALA A 192 -15.42 4.71 -19.20
CA ALA A 192 -15.38 3.54 -18.33
C ALA A 192 -13.94 3.23 -17.86
N THR A 193 -12.96 3.29 -18.76
CA THR A 193 -11.54 3.10 -18.40
C THR A 193 -11.06 4.15 -17.40
N VAL A 194 -11.34 5.43 -17.66
CA VAL A 194 -10.99 6.53 -16.74
C VAL A 194 -11.68 6.35 -15.39
N PHE A 195 -12.95 5.92 -15.37
CA PHE A 195 -13.69 5.65 -14.15
C PHE A 195 -13.03 4.56 -13.30
N VAL A 196 -12.65 3.43 -13.91
CA VAL A 196 -11.94 2.34 -13.20
C VAL A 196 -10.63 2.82 -12.57
N LEU A 197 -9.83 3.60 -13.31
CA LEU A 197 -8.57 4.14 -12.80
C LEU A 197 -8.79 5.17 -11.70
N SER A 198 -9.84 5.98 -11.83
CA SER A 198 -10.22 6.99 -10.83
C SER A 198 -10.69 6.32 -9.53
N ALA A 199 -11.39 5.20 -9.64
CA ALA A 199 -11.79 4.39 -8.49
C ALA A 199 -10.58 3.81 -7.73
N ASP A 200 -9.49 3.41 -8.40
CA ASP A 200 -8.24 2.97 -7.73
C ASP A 200 -7.59 4.12 -6.94
N VAL A 201 -7.51 5.32 -7.53
CA VAL A 201 -6.93 6.52 -6.91
C VAL A 201 -7.75 6.95 -5.69
N PHE A 202 -9.06 7.09 -5.85
CA PHE A 202 -9.95 7.49 -4.76
C PHE A 202 -10.03 6.40 -3.67
N GLY A 203 -10.10 5.12 -4.06
CA GLY A 203 -10.06 4.00 -3.14
C GLY A 203 -8.77 3.98 -2.32
N SER A 204 -7.64 4.34 -2.92
CA SER A 204 -6.36 4.45 -2.21
C SER A 204 -6.35 5.56 -1.15
N LEU A 205 -6.93 6.72 -1.47
CA LEU A 205 -7.09 7.81 -0.51
C LEU A 205 -7.90 7.35 0.72
N LEU A 206 -9.07 6.75 0.49
CA LEU A 206 -9.93 6.26 1.57
C LEU A 206 -9.24 5.17 2.39
N ALA A 207 -8.59 4.22 1.72
CA ALA A 207 -7.88 3.13 2.38
C ALA A 207 -6.72 3.63 3.25
N HIS A 208 -5.97 4.66 2.82
CA HIS A 208 -4.96 5.27 3.68
C HIS A 208 -5.57 5.96 4.91
N ARG A 209 -6.66 6.71 4.76
CA ARG A 209 -7.34 7.36 5.90
C ARG A 209 -7.83 6.33 6.92
N ARG A 210 -8.56 5.33 6.43
CA ARG A 210 -9.07 4.23 7.24
C ARG A 210 -7.96 3.49 7.98
N CYS A 211 -6.88 3.13 7.29
CA CYS A 211 -5.75 2.47 7.94
C CYS A 211 -5.07 3.37 8.98
N ALA A 212 -4.98 4.68 8.76
CA ALA A 212 -4.43 5.61 9.75
C ALA A 212 -5.28 5.67 11.03
N GLU A 213 -6.60 5.63 10.89
CA GLU A 213 -7.58 5.58 11.98
C GLU A 213 -7.51 4.22 12.71
N GLU A 214 -7.66 3.11 12.01
CA GLU A 214 -7.65 1.75 12.59
C GLU A 214 -6.32 1.43 13.29
N THR A 215 -5.18 1.86 12.73
CA THR A 215 -3.87 1.68 13.41
C THR A 215 -3.71 2.61 14.62
N GLY A 216 -4.39 3.77 14.63
CA GLY A 216 -4.48 4.61 15.82
C GLY A 216 -5.32 3.97 16.92
N GLU A 217 -6.43 3.33 16.58
CA GLU A 217 -7.26 2.57 17.53
C GLU A 217 -6.51 1.36 18.10
N VAL A 218 -5.73 0.65 17.27
CA VAL A 218 -4.82 -0.42 17.72
C VAL A 218 -3.85 0.12 18.78
N LEU A 219 -3.26 1.31 18.56
CA LEU A 219 -2.35 1.93 19.53
C LEU A 219 -3.04 2.17 20.88
N SER A 220 -4.22 2.78 20.86
CA SER A 220 -5.01 3.00 22.09
C SER A 220 -5.38 1.69 22.79
N ARG A 221 -5.68 0.62 22.04
CA ARG A 221 -5.95 -0.70 22.62
C ARG A 221 -4.71 -1.32 23.26
N ILE A 222 -3.53 -1.14 22.67
CA ILE A 222 -2.27 -1.60 23.25
C ILE A 222 -2.00 -0.87 24.57
N GLU A 223 -2.17 0.45 24.62
CA GLU A 223 -2.00 1.25 25.84
C GLU A 223 -2.91 0.76 26.98
N ILE A 224 -4.15 0.39 26.68
CA ILE A 224 -5.10 -0.16 27.65
C ILE A 224 -4.66 -1.56 28.09
N ALA A 225 -4.30 -2.44 27.14
CA ALA A 225 -3.89 -3.81 27.43
C ALA A 225 -2.63 -3.86 28.32
N LYS A 226 -1.65 -2.97 28.09
CA LYS A 226 -0.40 -2.88 28.87
C LYS A 226 -0.61 -2.48 30.34
N LYS A 227 -1.76 -1.89 30.71
CA LYS A 227 -2.07 -1.54 32.10
C LYS A 227 -2.50 -2.74 32.95
N GLY A 228 -2.89 -3.85 32.31
CA GLY A 228 -3.30 -5.08 32.99
C GLY A 228 -2.29 -6.21 32.80
N THR A 229 -2.71 -7.42 33.15
CA THR A 229 -1.98 -8.64 32.80
C THR A 229 -2.21 -8.94 31.33
N VAL A 230 -1.15 -8.91 30.52
CA VAL A 230 -1.24 -9.17 29.09
C VAL A 230 -1.26 -10.67 28.82
N ASN A 231 -2.39 -11.16 28.33
CA ASN A 231 -2.52 -12.54 27.87
C ASN A 231 -2.15 -12.67 26.39
N THR A 232 -1.67 -13.85 25.99
CA THR A 232 -1.33 -14.14 24.59
C THR A 232 -2.53 -13.96 23.66
N ALA A 233 -3.73 -14.35 24.10
CA ALA A 233 -4.95 -14.21 23.31
C ALA A 233 -5.24 -12.74 22.96
N ASP A 234 -5.14 -11.83 23.93
CA ASP A 234 -5.36 -10.40 23.72
C ASP A 234 -4.32 -9.81 22.76
N ALA A 235 -3.05 -10.21 22.92
CA ALA A 235 -1.98 -9.77 22.03
C ALA A 235 -2.17 -10.26 20.58
N LEU A 236 -2.67 -11.49 20.40
CA LEU A 236 -2.97 -12.05 19.08
C LEU A 236 -4.20 -11.39 18.42
N LEU A 237 -5.23 -11.05 19.19
CA LEU A 237 -6.38 -10.29 18.68
C LEU A 237 -5.94 -8.90 18.20
N ILE A 238 -5.12 -8.19 18.99
CA ILE A 238 -4.57 -6.89 18.59
C ILE A 238 -3.68 -7.02 17.35
N LEU A 239 -2.86 -8.09 17.25
CA LEU A 239 -2.08 -8.39 16.05
C LEU A 239 -2.97 -8.59 14.81
N GLU A 240 -4.12 -9.26 14.97
CA GLU A 240 -5.07 -9.48 13.89
C GLU A 240 -5.66 -8.16 13.40
N ASP A 241 -6.12 -7.30 14.31
CA ASP A 241 -6.67 -5.98 13.99
C ASP A 241 -5.63 -5.12 13.25
N TYR A 242 -4.40 -5.07 13.76
CA TYR A 242 -3.29 -4.39 13.12
C TYR A 242 -2.97 -4.97 11.73
N THR A 243 -3.03 -6.29 11.60
CA THR A 243 -2.76 -6.97 10.33
C THR A 243 -3.84 -6.66 9.31
N SER A 244 -5.11 -6.68 9.72
CA SER A 244 -6.28 -6.38 8.90
C SER A 244 -6.22 -4.95 8.36
N ALA A 245 -5.99 -3.97 9.24
CA ALA A 245 -5.90 -2.55 8.87
C ALA A 245 -4.85 -2.32 7.78
N ILE A 246 -3.65 -2.89 7.96
CA ILE A 246 -2.53 -2.68 7.05
C ILE A 246 -2.69 -3.45 5.74
N GLN A 247 -3.27 -4.65 5.78
CA GLN A 247 -3.56 -5.41 4.55
C GLN A 247 -4.66 -4.76 3.70
N GLY A 248 -5.56 -4.00 4.34
CA GLY A 248 -6.59 -3.23 3.66
C GLY A 248 -6.09 -1.99 2.94
N ALA A 249 -4.85 -1.54 3.22
CA ALA A 249 -4.29 -0.33 2.65
C ALA A 249 -3.28 -0.58 1.53
N PRO A 250 -3.17 0.34 0.55
CA PRO A 250 -2.06 0.34 -0.39
C PRO A 250 -0.76 0.72 0.32
N GLU A 251 0.36 0.55 -0.39
CA GLU A 251 1.68 0.92 0.13
C GLU A 251 1.76 2.40 0.45
N VAL A 252 2.43 2.72 1.57
CA VAL A 252 2.78 4.10 1.93
C VAL A 252 3.46 4.76 0.74
N VAL A 253 3.11 6.02 0.47
CA VAL A 253 3.66 6.75 -0.68
C VAL A 253 5.19 6.74 -0.57
N PRO A 254 5.89 6.30 -1.62
CA PRO A 254 7.35 6.26 -1.64
C PRO A 254 7.96 7.59 -1.25
N PHE A 255 9.13 7.56 -0.61
CA PHE A 255 9.88 8.72 -0.11
C PHE A 255 9.27 9.44 1.10
N ILE A 256 7.97 9.26 1.42
CA ILE A 256 7.38 9.88 2.63
C ILE A 256 8.13 9.43 3.88
N TYR A 257 8.45 8.14 4.00
CA TYR A 257 9.23 7.64 5.15
C TYR A 257 10.58 8.34 5.25
N ASN A 258 11.40 8.30 4.19
CA ASN A 258 12.73 8.91 4.21
C ASN A 258 12.69 10.44 4.47
N ALA A 259 11.66 11.13 3.97
CA ALA A 259 11.49 12.56 4.18
C ALA A 259 11.02 12.93 5.59
N GLN A 260 10.37 11.99 6.29
CA GLN A 260 9.75 12.21 7.60
C GLN A 260 10.40 11.40 8.72
N GLU A 261 11.42 10.60 8.42
CA GLU A 261 12.08 9.70 9.37
C GLU A 261 12.54 10.44 10.63
N ALA A 262 13.26 11.56 10.47
CA ALA A 262 13.72 12.36 11.59
C ALA A 262 12.57 12.90 12.46
N ASN A 263 11.47 13.35 11.83
CA ASN A 263 10.30 13.85 12.53
C ASN A 263 9.56 12.71 13.25
N LEU A 264 9.36 11.58 12.57
CA LEU A 264 8.71 10.40 13.13
C LEU A 264 9.47 9.84 14.34
N ASN A 265 10.81 9.78 14.26
CA ASN A 265 11.64 9.35 15.37
C ASN A 265 11.53 10.33 16.56
N ALA A 266 11.54 11.64 16.32
CA ALA A 266 11.32 12.64 17.38
C ALA A 266 9.93 12.55 18.02
N LEU A 267 8.89 12.28 17.21
CA LEU A 267 7.53 12.04 17.71
C LEU A 267 7.45 10.74 18.52
N TRP A 268 8.15 9.68 18.08
CA TRP A 268 8.22 8.41 18.79
C TRP A 268 8.91 8.57 20.15
N GLU A 269 10.05 9.25 20.20
CA GLU A 269 10.73 9.57 21.47
C GLU A 269 9.86 10.41 22.41
N THR A 270 9.06 11.32 21.87
CA THR A 270 8.11 12.12 22.67
C THR A 270 6.98 11.24 23.19
N TYR A 271 6.45 10.34 22.35
CA TYR A 271 5.42 9.38 22.74
C TYR A 271 5.89 8.45 23.86
N LEU A 272 7.14 7.97 23.81
CA LEU A 272 7.71 7.12 24.87
C LEU A 272 7.91 7.84 26.22
N LYS A 273 7.94 9.18 26.24
CA LYS A 273 8.14 9.98 27.46
C LYS A 273 6.82 10.41 28.12
N GLY A 274 5.70 10.34 27.40
CA GLY A 274 4.37 10.69 27.88
C GLY A 274 3.68 9.51 28.54
#